data_AF-A0A1V5XC50-F1
#
_entry.id   AF-A0A1V5XC50-F1
#
_cell.length_a   1.000
_cell.length_b   1.000
_cell.length_c   1.000
_cell.angle_alpha   90.00
_cell.angle_beta   90.00
_cell.angle_gamma   90.00
#
_symmetry.space_group_name_H-M   'P 1'
#
loop_
_entity.id
_entity.type
_entity.pdbx_description
1 polymer ?
#
loop_
_entity_poly.entity_id
_entity_poly.type
_entity_poly.pdbx_seq_one_letter_code
_entity_poly.pdbx_strand_id
1 'polypeptide(L)'
;MSEIRVCENCSHYNNINNLECENCGFDLSFVIPIDESELDKQKNIISNHTSTSTLSSETCNLVLVSTDGQLTISIHNELVIGRDGINGEYFERSKYVSRKHAIFYVENGEVQIFDASTNGTFVNNKRLPKLTKITIHPSDKIIFADLSFEVTNAD
;
A
#
# COMPACT_ATOMS: atom_id res chain seq x y z
N MET A 1 -23.90 -19.44 12.23
CA MET A 1 -22.50 -18.97 12.26
C MET A 1 -22.50 -17.58 11.66
N SER A 2 -21.91 -16.60 12.35
CA SER A 2 -21.80 -15.23 11.86
C SER A 2 -20.61 -15.17 10.93
N GLU A 3 -20.84 -14.86 9.66
CA GLU A 3 -19.77 -14.61 8.70
C GLU A 3 -19.34 -13.15 8.81
N ILE A 4 -18.03 -12.92 8.91
CA ILE A 4 -17.43 -11.60 9.07
C ILE A 4 -16.38 -11.37 7.98
N ARG A 5 -16.19 -10.11 7.58
CA ARG A 5 -15.11 -9.71 6.67
C ARG A 5 -14.00 -9.04 7.47
N VAL A 6 -12.79 -9.57 7.40
CA VAL A 6 -11.62 -8.93 8.01
C VAL A 6 -11.01 -8.01 6.97
N CYS A 7 -10.96 -6.72 7.26
CA CYS A 7 -10.37 -5.74 6.37
C CYS A 7 -8.87 -6.01 6.20
N GLU A 8 -8.43 -6.25 4.98
CA GLU A 8 -7.01 -6.51 4.68
C GLU A 8 -6.13 -5.27 4.88
N ASN A 9 -6.72 -4.07 4.79
CA ASN A 9 -5.99 -2.81 4.97
C ASN A 9 -5.76 -2.42 6.45
N CYS A 10 -6.61 -2.84 7.39
CA CYS A 10 -6.49 -2.40 8.79
C CYS A 10 -6.89 -3.45 9.84
N SER A 11 -7.12 -4.69 9.42
CA SER A 11 -7.55 -5.82 10.26
C SER A 11 -8.83 -5.61 11.06
N HIS A 12 -9.64 -4.60 10.70
CA HIS A 12 -10.92 -4.35 11.35
C HIS A 12 -11.94 -5.39 10.90
N TYR A 13 -12.75 -5.88 11.84
CA TYR A 13 -13.83 -6.82 11.58
C TYR A 13 -15.06 -6.06 11.13
N ASN A 14 -15.58 -6.41 9.95
CA ASN A 14 -16.74 -5.76 9.36
C ASN A 14 -17.85 -6.78 9.17
N ASN A 15 -19.08 -6.29 9.14
CA ASN A 15 -20.22 -7.10 8.75
C ASN A 15 -20.07 -7.56 7.28
N ILE A 16 -20.57 -8.76 6.95
CA ILE A 16 -20.57 -9.29 5.59
C ILE A 16 -21.27 -8.36 4.57
N ASN A 17 -22.28 -7.60 5.02
CA ASN A 17 -23.03 -6.69 4.15
C ASN A 17 -22.27 -5.38 3.88
N ASN A 18 -21.17 -5.11 4.58
CA ASN A 18 -20.40 -3.90 4.37
C ASN A 18 -19.55 -4.07 3.11
N LEU A 19 -19.79 -3.17 2.15
CA LEU A 19 -19.00 -3.06 0.93
C LEU A 19 -17.73 -2.25 1.14
N GLU A 20 -17.63 -1.51 2.25
CA GLU A 20 -16.45 -0.73 2.61
C GLU A 20 -16.17 -0.90 4.11
N CYS A 21 -14.90 -0.82 4.50
CA CYS A 21 -14.48 -0.95 5.87
C CYS A 21 -14.92 0.27 6.68
N GLU A 22 -15.67 0.05 7.75
CA GLU A 22 -16.22 1.13 8.59
C GLU A 22 -15.12 1.94 9.30
N ASN A 23 -13.95 1.33 9.51
CA ASN A 23 -12.84 1.98 10.18
C ASN A 23 -11.95 2.81 9.24
N CYS A 24 -11.72 2.34 8.00
CA CYS A 24 -10.70 2.94 7.13
C CYS A 24 -11.16 3.22 5.69
N GLY A 25 -12.41 2.88 5.35
CA GLY A 25 -13.01 3.10 4.04
C GLY A 25 -12.48 2.20 2.91
N PHE A 26 -11.76 1.13 3.23
CA PHE A 26 -11.25 0.17 2.23
C PHE A 26 -12.38 -0.67 1.62
N ASP A 27 -12.39 -0.87 0.30
CA ASP A 27 -13.40 -1.67 -0.39
C ASP A 27 -13.31 -3.15 0.02
N LEU A 28 -14.41 -3.68 0.54
CA LEU A 28 -14.54 -5.05 1.02
C LEU A 28 -15.27 -5.96 0.04
N SER A 29 -15.70 -5.45 -1.13
CA SER A 29 -16.52 -6.20 -2.09
C SER A 29 -15.90 -7.53 -2.52
N PHE A 30 -14.58 -7.63 -2.57
CA PHE A 30 -13.81 -8.83 -2.94
C PHE A 30 -13.21 -9.59 -1.75
N VAL A 31 -13.38 -9.11 -0.53
CA VAL A 31 -12.88 -9.79 0.68
C VAL A 31 -13.79 -10.99 0.98
N ILE A 32 -13.18 -12.17 1.05
CA ILE A 32 -13.88 -13.44 1.33
C ILE A 32 -14.29 -13.45 2.81
N PRO A 33 -15.59 -13.59 3.13
CA PRO A 33 -16.05 -13.71 4.51
C PRO A 33 -15.50 -14.97 5.18
N ILE A 34 -15.17 -14.88 6.46
CA ILE A 34 -14.74 -16.00 7.30
C ILE A 34 -15.81 -16.30 8.36
N ASP A 35 -15.90 -17.55 8.79
CA ASP A 35 -16.79 -17.99 9.86
C ASP A 35 -16.18 -17.64 11.23
N GLU A 36 -16.93 -16.91 12.07
CA GLU A 36 -16.52 -16.53 13.43
C GLU A 36 -16.13 -17.74 14.31
N SER A 37 -16.67 -18.92 14.04
CA SER A 37 -16.35 -20.15 14.79
C SER A 37 -14.94 -20.70 14.53
N GLU A 38 -14.25 -20.26 13.48
CA GLU A 38 -12.84 -20.60 13.23
C GLU A 38 -11.87 -19.70 14.03
N LEU A 39 -12.36 -18.62 14.65
CA LEU A 39 -11.55 -17.69 15.44
C LEU A 39 -11.20 -18.24 16.84
N ASP A 40 -12.07 -19.08 17.44
CA ASP A 40 -11.85 -19.59 18.80
C ASP A 40 -10.84 -20.75 18.88
N LYS A 41 -10.42 -21.35 17.75
CA LYS A 41 -9.32 -22.33 17.74
C LYS A 41 -7.93 -21.68 17.85
N GLN A 42 -7.81 -20.38 17.57
CA GLN A 42 -6.52 -19.65 17.60
C GLN A 42 -6.22 -18.95 18.93
N LYS A 43 -7.10 -19.01 19.94
CA LYS A 43 -6.82 -18.41 21.27
C LYS A 43 -5.90 -19.25 22.17
N ASN A 44 -5.57 -20.49 21.81
CA ASN A 44 -4.68 -21.38 22.59
C ASN A 44 -3.28 -21.60 21.98
N ILE A 45 -2.89 -20.82 20.96
CA ILE A 45 -1.52 -20.77 20.42
C ILE A 45 -0.89 -19.39 20.69
N ILE A 46 -1.38 -18.67 21.70
CA ILE A 46 -0.73 -17.46 22.20
C ILE A 46 0.29 -17.91 23.26
N SER A 47 1.41 -18.51 22.83
CA SER A 47 2.69 -18.55 23.56
C SER A 47 3.85 -19.19 22.81
N ASN A 48 3.68 -19.94 21.71
CA ASN A 48 4.81 -20.68 21.09
C ASN A 48 4.78 -20.75 19.55
N HIS A 49 4.50 -19.65 18.85
CA HIS A 49 4.84 -19.53 17.42
C HIS A 49 5.51 -18.18 17.11
N THR A 50 6.73 -18.03 17.62
CA THR A 50 7.85 -17.68 16.75
C THR A 50 7.94 -18.73 15.65
N SER A 51 7.27 -18.46 14.54
CA SER A 51 7.59 -18.99 13.23
C SER A 51 7.52 -17.76 12.34
N THR A 52 8.53 -16.88 12.35
CA THR A 52 9.66 -17.00 11.41
C THR A 52 9.22 -17.71 10.14
N SER A 53 8.28 -17.10 9.44
CA SER A 53 8.53 -16.95 8.02
C SER A 53 9.73 -16.02 7.93
N THR A 54 10.92 -16.61 7.84
CA THR A 54 11.92 -16.14 6.88
C THR A 54 11.25 -16.15 5.50
N LEU A 55 10.27 -15.27 5.29
CA LEU A 55 10.08 -14.67 3.99
C LEU A 55 11.45 -14.06 3.77
N SER A 56 12.19 -14.56 2.79
CA SER A 56 13.14 -13.72 2.11
C SER A 56 12.45 -12.37 1.97
N SER A 57 12.88 -11.36 2.74
CA SER A 57 12.70 -9.98 2.32
C SER A 57 13.20 -10.03 0.90
N GLU A 58 12.30 -10.03 -0.07
CA GLU A 58 12.67 -9.67 -1.41
C GLU A 58 13.24 -8.29 -1.20
N THR A 59 14.58 -8.22 -1.20
CA THR A 59 15.31 -7.03 -0.83
C THR A 59 15.06 -6.05 -1.97
N CYS A 60 13.95 -5.33 -1.86
CA CYS A 60 13.72 -4.16 -2.68
C CYS A 60 14.69 -3.11 -2.17
N ASN A 61 15.75 -2.91 -2.95
CA ASN A 61 16.72 -1.87 -2.71
C ASN A 61 16.28 -0.56 -3.39
N LEU A 62 15.01 -0.35 -3.72
CA LEU A 62 14.56 0.88 -4.35
C LEU A 62 14.11 1.91 -3.31
N VAL A 63 14.47 3.17 -3.55
CA VAL A 63 14.00 4.33 -2.79
C VAL A 63 13.38 5.35 -3.74
N LEU A 64 12.40 6.10 -3.24
CA LEU A 64 11.88 7.30 -3.88
C LEU A 64 12.63 8.51 -3.32
N VAL A 65 13.29 9.26 -4.18
CA VAL A 65 13.94 10.52 -3.82
C VAL A 65 13.12 11.66 -4.41
N SER A 66 12.65 12.59 -3.58
CA SER A 66 11.93 13.75 -4.07
C SER A 66 12.86 14.65 -4.90
N THR A 67 12.35 15.26 -5.97
CA THR A 67 13.19 16.08 -6.86
C THR A 67 13.72 17.35 -6.18
N ASP A 68 13.14 17.75 -5.06
CA ASP A 68 13.64 18.85 -4.22
C ASP A 68 14.71 18.39 -3.20
N GLY A 69 15.02 17.09 -3.15
CA GLY A 69 16.01 16.49 -2.26
C GLY A 69 15.64 16.47 -0.79
N GLN A 70 14.40 16.83 -0.44
CA GLN A 70 13.95 16.94 0.95
C GLN A 70 13.42 15.63 1.55
N LEU A 71 13.10 14.63 0.73
CA LEU A 71 12.54 13.37 1.18
C LEU A 71 13.12 12.18 0.42
N THR A 72 13.50 11.14 1.17
CA THR A 72 13.84 9.82 0.65
C THR A 72 12.97 8.77 1.35
N ILE A 73 12.31 7.90 0.58
CA ILE A 73 11.41 6.87 1.10
C ILE A 73 11.85 5.50 0.58
N SER A 74 12.18 4.57 1.48
CA SER A 74 12.48 3.18 1.09
C SER A 74 11.22 2.43 0.69
N ILE A 75 11.22 1.83 -0.49
CA ILE A 75 10.10 1.01 -0.99
C ILE A 75 10.25 -0.41 -0.44
N HIS A 76 9.25 -0.87 0.30
CA HIS A 76 9.21 -2.22 0.89
C HIS A 76 7.77 -2.70 1.05
N ASN A 77 7.56 -4.00 0.90
CA ASN A 77 6.27 -4.68 1.09
C ASN A 77 5.13 -3.98 0.34
N GLU A 78 4.05 -3.64 1.04
CA GLU A 78 3.01 -2.73 0.58
C GLU A 78 3.26 -1.35 1.20
N LEU A 79 3.40 -0.32 0.36
CA LEU A 79 3.71 1.04 0.80
C LEU A 79 2.71 2.04 0.22
N VAL A 80 1.97 2.72 1.11
CA VAL A 80 1.00 3.75 0.72
C VAL A 80 1.65 5.14 0.69
N ILE A 81 1.55 5.80 -0.46
CA ILE A 81 1.91 7.21 -0.66
C ILE A 81 0.67 8.09 -0.65
N GLY A 82 0.73 9.20 0.08
CA GLY A 82 -0.33 10.20 0.15
C GLY A 82 -0.35 10.88 1.51
N ARG A 83 -1.31 11.78 1.71
CA ARG A 83 -1.42 12.57 2.95
C ARG A 83 -1.71 11.73 4.20
N ASP A 84 -2.36 10.57 4.05
CA ASP A 84 -2.61 9.61 5.15
C ASP A 84 -1.61 8.44 5.09
N GLY A 85 -0.62 8.50 4.21
CA GLY A 85 0.40 7.46 4.00
C GLY A 85 1.69 7.73 4.79
N ILE A 86 2.77 7.07 4.38
CA ILE A 86 4.09 7.31 4.97
C ILE A 86 4.56 8.74 4.65
N ASN A 87 5.18 9.42 5.62
CA ASN A 87 5.59 10.83 5.51
C ASN A 87 4.45 11.75 5.04
N GLY A 88 3.22 11.49 5.50
CA GLY A 88 2.02 12.24 5.11
C GLY A 88 2.18 13.76 5.22
N GLU A 89 2.90 14.24 6.23
CA GLU A 89 3.24 15.64 6.46
C GLU A 89 4.02 16.27 5.31
N TYR A 90 4.86 15.49 4.61
CA TYR A 90 5.52 15.99 3.40
C TYR A 90 4.51 16.20 2.29
N PHE A 91 3.56 15.28 2.13
CA PHE A 91 2.51 15.33 1.10
C PHE A 91 1.42 16.37 1.39
N GLU A 92 1.22 16.78 2.64
CA GLU A 92 0.27 17.84 3.02
C GLU A 92 0.56 19.20 2.36
N ARG A 93 1.81 19.45 1.95
CA ARG A 93 2.18 20.68 1.21
C ARG A 93 1.44 20.82 -0.11
N SER A 94 0.96 19.71 -0.68
CA SER A 94 0.12 19.70 -1.86
C SER A 94 -1.33 19.39 -1.51
N LYS A 95 -2.21 20.33 -1.86
CA LYS A 95 -3.67 20.11 -1.82
C LYS A 95 -4.18 19.15 -2.90
N TYR A 96 -3.33 18.80 -3.87
CA TYR A 96 -3.69 17.93 -5.00
C TYR A 96 -3.31 16.47 -4.75
N VAL A 97 -2.45 16.20 -3.78
CA VAL A 97 -2.16 14.82 -3.36
C VAL A 97 -3.34 14.26 -2.56
N SER A 98 -3.71 13.03 -2.88
CA SER A 98 -4.82 12.33 -2.23
C SER A 98 -4.35 11.76 -0.90
N ARG A 99 -5.29 11.43 -0.02
CA ARG A 99 -4.98 10.80 1.28
C ARG A 99 -4.27 9.45 1.10
N LYS A 100 -4.87 8.57 0.30
CA LYS A 100 -4.24 7.39 -0.30
C LYS A 100 -4.10 7.68 -1.79
N HIS A 101 -2.91 8.04 -2.25
CA HIS A 101 -2.68 8.53 -3.62
C HIS A 101 -2.13 7.43 -4.53
N ALA A 102 -1.09 6.74 -4.09
CA ALA A 102 -0.54 5.59 -4.80
C ALA A 102 -0.16 4.49 -3.81
N ILE A 103 -0.10 3.26 -4.28
CA ILE A 103 0.31 2.11 -3.50
C ILE A 103 1.41 1.38 -4.27
N PHE A 104 2.53 1.14 -3.59
CA PHE A 104 3.56 0.25 -4.09
C PHE A 104 3.35 -1.16 -3.57
N TYR A 105 3.64 -2.13 -4.42
CA TYR A 105 3.66 -3.56 -4.11
C TYR A 105 5.03 -4.11 -4.47
N VAL A 106 5.66 -4.79 -3.52
CA VAL A 106 6.88 -5.58 -3.75
C VAL A 106 6.48 -7.05 -3.76
N GLU A 107 6.45 -7.65 -4.94
CA GLU A 107 6.04 -9.04 -5.16
C GLU A 107 6.99 -9.71 -6.17
N ASN A 108 7.53 -10.89 -5.84
CA ASN A 108 8.46 -11.65 -6.69
C ASN A 108 9.75 -10.89 -7.08
N GLY A 109 10.20 -9.95 -6.25
CA GLY A 109 11.36 -9.09 -6.49
C GLY A 109 11.08 -7.94 -7.45
N GLU A 110 9.85 -7.81 -7.92
CA GLU A 110 9.40 -6.68 -8.75
C GLU A 110 8.69 -5.64 -7.89
N VAL A 111 8.92 -4.37 -8.24
CA VAL A 111 8.23 -3.25 -7.62
C VAL A 111 7.19 -2.74 -8.59
N GLN A 112 5.94 -2.74 -8.15
CA GLN A 112 4.81 -2.28 -8.94
C GLN A 112 4.13 -1.11 -8.25
N ILE A 113 3.56 -0.21 -9.03
CA ILE A 113 2.82 0.96 -8.54
C ILE A 113 1.40 0.95 -9.08
N PHE A 114 0.46 1.31 -8.22
CA PHE A 114 -0.96 1.44 -8.50
C PHE A 114 -1.45 2.85 -8.16
N ASP A 115 -2.22 3.47 -9.07
CA ASP A 115 -2.85 4.77 -8.85
C ASP A 115 -4.21 4.61 -8.15
N ALA A 116 -4.33 5.20 -6.95
CA ALA A 116 -5.58 5.27 -6.17
C ALA A 116 -6.08 6.72 -6.04
N SER A 117 -5.53 7.64 -6.82
CA SER A 117 -5.70 9.08 -6.61
C SER A 117 -6.81 9.72 -7.44
N THR A 118 -7.18 10.95 -7.04
CA THR A 118 -8.09 11.80 -7.82
C THR A 118 -7.38 12.45 -9.01
N ASN A 119 -6.16 12.97 -8.82
CA ASN A 119 -5.42 13.75 -9.81
C ASN A 119 -4.46 12.94 -10.68
N GLY A 120 -4.32 11.64 -10.39
CA GLY A 120 -3.49 10.72 -11.13
C GLY A 120 -2.06 10.62 -10.63
N THR A 121 -1.51 9.43 -10.85
CA THR A 121 -0.08 9.13 -10.75
C THR A 121 0.51 8.99 -12.15
N PHE A 122 1.74 9.47 -12.35
CA PHE A 122 2.42 9.40 -13.64
C PHE A 122 3.78 8.74 -13.47
N VAL A 123 4.14 7.86 -14.41
CA VAL A 123 5.47 7.27 -14.52
C VAL A 123 6.05 7.72 -15.87
N ASN A 124 7.23 8.34 -15.85
CA ASN A 124 7.90 8.87 -17.05
C ASN A 124 6.99 9.76 -17.91
N ASN A 125 6.29 10.70 -17.25
CA ASN A 125 5.30 11.62 -17.85
C ASN A 125 4.07 10.96 -18.49
N LYS A 126 3.90 9.64 -18.33
CA LYS A 126 2.71 8.92 -18.79
C LYS A 126 1.82 8.64 -17.59
N ARG A 127 0.56 9.05 -17.69
CA ARG A 127 -0.43 8.78 -16.65
C ARG A 127 -0.66 7.28 -16.56
N LEU A 128 -0.71 6.76 -15.34
CA LEU A 128 -1.06 5.37 -15.11
C LEU A 128 -2.49 5.07 -15.63
N PRO A 129 -2.71 3.92 -16.27
CA PRO A 129 -4.05 3.43 -16.55
C PRO A 129 -4.80 3.16 -15.24
N LYS A 130 -6.12 3.35 -15.24
CA LYS A 130 -6.94 3.02 -14.08
C LYS A 130 -6.90 1.53 -13.78
N LEU A 131 -6.99 1.17 -12.49
CA LEU A 131 -7.11 -0.22 -12.01
C LEU A 131 -5.99 -1.15 -12.50
N THR A 132 -4.80 -0.61 -12.79
CA THR A 132 -3.68 -1.37 -13.36
C THR A 132 -2.43 -1.11 -12.54
N LYS A 133 -1.75 -2.20 -12.12
CA LYS A 133 -0.40 -2.13 -11.54
C LYS A 133 0.63 -2.00 -12.68
N ILE A 134 1.59 -1.10 -12.53
CA ILE A 134 2.69 -0.90 -13.48
C ILE A 134 4.01 -1.19 -12.79
N THR A 135 4.86 -2.04 -13.36
CA THR A 135 6.22 -2.27 -12.86
C THR A 135 7.08 -1.02 -13.04
N ILE A 136 7.84 -0.67 -12.01
CA ILE A 136 8.79 0.45 -12.01
C ILE A 136 10.23 -0.05 -11.88
N HIS A 137 11.16 0.76 -12.36
CA HIS A 137 12.59 0.46 -12.37
C HIS A 137 13.40 1.66 -11.84
N PRO A 138 14.67 1.43 -11.44
CA PRO A 138 15.60 2.53 -11.18
C PRO A 138 15.60 3.55 -12.33
N SER A 139 15.76 4.83 -11.97
CA SER A 139 15.72 6.00 -12.85
C SER A 139 14.33 6.37 -13.40
N ASP A 140 13.27 5.65 -13.05
CA ASP A 140 11.91 6.08 -13.36
C ASP A 140 11.55 7.36 -12.60
N LYS A 141 10.87 8.28 -13.30
CA LYS A 141 10.30 9.48 -12.69
C LYS A 141 8.84 9.27 -12.36
N ILE A 142 8.49 9.49 -11.10
CA ILE A 142 7.13 9.31 -10.61
C ILE A 142 6.57 10.65 -10.15
N ILE A 143 5.38 10.99 -10.61
CA ILE A 143 4.68 12.22 -10.22
C ILE A 143 3.38 11.85 -9.52
N PHE A 144 3.23 12.31 -8.29
CA PHE A 144 2.02 12.23 -7.49
C PHE A 144 1.33 13.59 -7.50
N ALA A 145 0.29 13.74 -8.32
CA ALA A 145 -0.31 15.03 -8.65
C ALA A 145 0.73 16.06 -9.17
N ASP A 146 1.26 16.90 -8.29
CA ASP A 146 2.22 17.99 -8.57
C ASP A 146 3.57 17.80 -7.86
N LEU A 147 3.77 16.69 -7.15
CA LEU A 147 5.04 16.35 -6.51
C LEU A 147 5.79 15.30 -7.34
N SER A 148 7.07 15.56 -7.63
CA SER A 148 7.91 14.70 -8.46
C SER A 148 8.98 13.98 -7.63
N PHE A 149 9.21 12.73 -8.01
CA PHE A 149 10.16 11.81 -7.39
C PHE A 149 10.95 11.07 -8.48
N GLU A 150 12.14 10.62 -8.12
CA GLU A 150 12.95 9.71 -8.92
C GLU A 150 13.18 8.42 -8.14
N VAL A 151 13.04 7.29 -8.82
CA VAL A 151 13.35 5.97 -8.25
C VAL A 151 14.86 5.75 -8.34
N THR A 152 15.51 5.47 -7.22
CA THR A 152 16.94 5.11 -7.21
C THR A 152 17.16 3.82 -6.46
N ASN A 153 18.33 3.21 -6.64
CA ASN A 153 18.77 2.18 -5.72
C ASN A 153 19.17 2.83 -4.39
N ALA A 154 18.97 2.13 -3.29
CA ALA A 154 19.50 2.42 -1.97
C ALA A 154 20.98 2.06 -2.00
N ASP A 155 21.83 3.03 -1.67
CA ASP A 155 23.28 2.86 -1.54
C ASP A 155 23.67 2.20 -0.21
#